data_AF-A0AAV6P108-F1
#
_entry.id   AF-A0AAV6P108-F1
#
_cell.length_a   1.000
_cell.length_b   1.000
_cell.length_c   1.000
_cell.angle_alpha   90.00
_cell.angle_beta   90.00
_cell.angle_gamma   90.00
#
_symmetry.space_group_name_H-M   'P 1'
#
loop_
_entity.id
_entity.type
_entity.pdbx_description
1 polymer ?
#
loop_
_entity_poly.entity_id
_entity_poly.type
_entity_poly.pdbx_seq_one_letter_code
_entity_poly.pdbx_strand_id
1 'polypeptide(L)'
;MASRNFREGILRHKYSSSLLLLDLSTALSVMDGKETNRNSSLLDSSTALSDLGSEKIRRNSSLVCVPIMADSPHLMIADTHKANISGADLVEIRLDSLKIFNPREDLKTIIKECPLPTLFTYRPKWEGGQYDGDENQRLEVLRLAMELGADYVDVELQVARKFNDSIRGKKPEKLKVIVSSHNYQETPSLDDLSKLVARIQESGADIVKIATTALDITDVSRIIHIMVHSQVPVIGLVMGERGLISRILCAKYGGYLTFATLKAGIVSAPGQPTIEDLLNLYNFRQIGPDTKIFGIIGKPVAHSKSPMLFNETFKSIGFNGVYVHFLVDDIVNFLQTYSSFDFAGFSCTIPHKEAAAKFCDWVHPVAKSIGAVNCIVRRDDGKFEGYNTDYVGAISAIEDKLRDPHSSSPQSGSPLSGKLFVVIGAGGAGKALAYGAKEKGAKVVIANRTYERAKELAVSIGVDAVTLADLDNFHPETNMILANTTSVGMQPKVDETPIPKHALKNYSLVFDAVYTPVMTRLLKEAEESGAKIVTGVEMFVGQAYEQYERFTGLPAPKELFRKILKI
;
A
#
# COMPACT_ATOMS: atom_id res chain seq x y z
N MET A 1 -43.88 -1.52 71.59
CA MET A 1 -43.71 -2.12 70.25
C MET A 1 -42.44 -1.52 69.67
N ALA A 2 -41.23 -2.03 69.90
CA ALA A 2 -40.66 -3.31 69.42
C ALA A 2 -41.02 -3.56 67.94
N SER A 3 -40.12 -3.85 67.00
CA SER A 3 -38.67 -4.02 66.96
C SER A 3 -38.33 -4.41 65.50
N ARG A 4 -37.16 -3.97 65.01
CA ARG A 4 -36.24 -4.72 64.13
C ARG A 4 -36.58 -5.04 62.65
N ASN A 5 -35.50 -4.91 61.87
CA ASN A 5 -35.09 -5.60 60.63
C ASN A 5 -35.56 -5.00 59.28
N PHE A 6 -34.74 -4.83 58.24
CA PHE A 6 -33.28 -4.93 58.00
C PHE A 6 -33.04 -4.50 56.53
N ARG A 7 -32.03 -3.66 56.25
CA ARG A 7 -31.04 -3.79 55.15
C ARG A 7 -30.21 -2.50 54.98
N GLU A 8 -29.01 -2.53 55.58
CA GLU A 8 -27.77 -1.84 55.19
C GLU A 8 -27.36 -2.28 53.76
N GLY A 9 -26.53 -1.64 52.95
CA GLY A 9 -25.42 -0.68 53.06
C GLY A 9 -24.47 -1.06 51.89
N ILE A 10 -23.93 -0.17 51.06
CA ILE A 10 -22.58 0.44 51.24
C ILE A 10 -22.29 1.37 50.03
N LEU A 11 -22.10 2.66 50.36
CA LEU A 11 -21.05 3.64 49.96
C LEU A 11 -20.70 3.92 48.49
N ARG A 12 -20.91 5.18 48.07
CA ARG A 12 -20.05 5.93 47.12
C ARG A 12 -19.73 7.32 47.71
N HIS A 13 -18.46 7.58 48.00
CA HIS A 13 -17.94 8.88 48.44
C HIS A 13 -17.32 9.66 47.27
N LYS A 14 -17.49 10.98 47.32
CA LYS A 14 -16.98 12.04 46.41
C LYS A 14 -15.70 12.71 46.97
N TYR A 15 -15.03 13.46 46.09
CA TYR A 15 -13.88 14.41 46.26
C TYR A 15 -12.48 13.74 46.19
N SER A 16 -11.41 14.28 45.59
CA SER A 16 -11.03 15.58 44.98
C SER A 16 -9.67 15.40 44.23
N SER A 17 -9.34 16.23 43.23
CA SER A 17 -7.99 16.80 42.87
C SER A 17 -8.08 17.51 41.49
N SER A 18 -8.33 18.84 41.38
CA SER A 18 -7.35 19.95 41.22
C SER A 18 -6.34 19.81 40.05
N LEU A 19 -6.52 20.54 38.95
CA LEU A 19 -5.87 21.83 38.58
C LEU A 19 -4.37 21.76 38.26
N LEU A 20 -3.99 21.96 36.98
CA LEU A 20 -3.01 22.96 36.52
C LEU A 20 -2.79 22.84 35.00
N LEU A 21 -3.43 23.75 34.25
CA LEU A 21 -2.87 24.30 33.02
C LEU A 21 -1.63 25.12 33.41
N LEU A 22 -0.50 24.88 32.76
CA LEU A 22 0.64 25.79 32.79
C LEU A 22 1.15 25.96 31.36
N ASP A 23 0.88 27.16 30.84
CA ASP A 23 1.65 27.84 29.83
C ASP A 23 3.15 27.73 30.14
N LEU A 24 3.92 27.28 29.15
CA LEU A 24 5.36 27.53 29.06
C LEU A 24 5.65 28.14 27.69
N SER A 25 5.12 29.35 27.50
CA SER A 25 5.79 30.36 26.69
C SER A 25 6.47 31.34 27.65
N THR A 26 7.69 31.77 27.29
CA THR A 26 8.51 32.82 27.94
C THR A 26 9.59 32.38 28.95
N ALA A 27 10.77 32.02 28.43
CA ALA A 27 12.12 32.35 28.91
C ALA A 27 13.10 31.61 27.97
N LEU A 28 14.09 32.16 27.27
CA LEU A 28 14.84 33.41 27.38
C LEU A 28 15.11 33.99 25.99
N SER A 29 15.02 35.31 25.87
CA SER A 29 15.88 36.11 25.01
C SER A 29 16.73 37.01 25.92
N VAL A 30 17.78 37.61 25.35
CA VAL A 30 18.85 38.42 25.98
C VAL A 30 20.10 37.61 26.36
N MET A 31 20.99 37.43 25.38
CA MET A 31 22.34 37.96 25.52
C MET A 31 22.93 38.30 24.14
N ASP A 32 23.11 39.60 23.97
CA ASP A 32 24.07 40.36 23.16
C ASP A 32 24.39 39.96 21.72
N GLY A 33 24.15 40.95 20.86
CA GLY A 33 24.62 40.98 19.49
C GLY A 33 26.11 41.21 19.39
N LYS A 34 26.64 40.78 18.24
CA LYS A 34 27.69 41.50 17.53
C LYS A 34 27.48 41.29 16.04
N GLU A 35 27.03 42.35 15.38
CA GLU A 35 27.19 42.54 13.96
C GLU A 35 28.68 42.52 13.59
N THR A 36 29.03 41.82 12.52
CA THR A 36 30.04 42.31 11.59
C THR A 36 29.68 41.93 10.16
N ASN A 37 29.41 42.99 9.41
CA ASN A 37 29.37 43.11 7.95
C ASN A 37 30.62 42.51 7.28
N ARG A 38 30.46 41.80 6.15
CA ARG A 38 31.35 41.93 4.97
C ARG A 38 30.78 41.21 3.74
N ASN A 39 30.67 42.00 2.67
CA ASN A 39 30.34 41.59 1.31
C ASN A 39 31.54 40.96 0.56
N SER A 40 31.20 40.05 -0.35
CA SER A 40 31.78 39.81 -1.70
C SER A 40 33.05 38.97 -1.92
N SER A 41 32.92 38.16 -2.98
CA SER A 41 33.94 37.53 -3.86
C SER A 41 34.70 36.32 -3.30
N LEU A 42 35.08 35.29 -4.06
CA LEU A 42 34.72 34.69 -5.36
C LEU A 42 35.62 33.43 -5.41
N LEU A 43 35.09 32.33 -5.94
CA LEU A 43 35.80 31.21 -6.57
C LEU A 43 36.66 30.25 -5.71
N ASP A 44 36.56 28.99 -6.16
CA ASP A 44 37.45 27.84 -5.95
C ASP A 44 37.47 27.12 -4.61
N SER A 45 36.63 26.09 -4.51
CA SER A 45 37.08 24.75 -4.08
C SER A 45 36.09 23.67 -4.51
N SER A 46 36.01 23.41 -5.80
CA SER A 46 35.30 22.27 -6.38
C SER A 46 36.12 20.98 -6.26
N THR A 47 36.43 20.51 -5.05
CA THR A 47 37.08 19.19 -4.82
C THR A 47 37.10 18.83 -3.32
N ALA A 48 35.93 18.74 -2.67
CA ALA A 48 35.83 18.16 -1.32
C ALA A 48 34.37 17.80 -0.93
N LEU A 49 33.63 17.08 -1.78
CA LEU A 49 32.26 16.63 -1.47
C LEU A 49 31.96 15.23 -2.02
N SER A 50 32.92 14.32 -1.96
CA SER A 50 32.75 12.94 -2.45
C SER A 50 33.02 11.85 -1.42
N ASP A 51 33.11 12.15 -0.12
CA ASP A 51 33.43 11.11 0.88
C ASP A 51 32.87 11.36 2.29
N LEU A 52 31.57 11.66 2.38
CA LEU A 52 30.84 11.60 3.66
C LEU A 52 29.67 10.63 3.54
N GLY A 53 29.92 9.45 4.13
CA GLY A 53 29.07 8.28 4.36
C GLY A 53 27.56 8.43 4.17
N SER A 54 27.04 7.65 3.22
CA SER A 54 25.65 7.19 3.24
C SER A 54 25.49 6.04 4.25
N GLU A 55 25.60 6.34 5.55
CA GLU A 55 24.97 5.46 6.53
C GLU A 55 23.46 5.50 6.26
N LYS A 56 22.94 4.42 5.67
CA LYS A 56 21.51 4.25 5.41
C LYS A 56 20.76 4.38 6.74
N ILE A 57 20.07 5.51 6.96
CA ILE A 57 19.26 5.76 8.15
C ILE A 57 18.11 4.73 8.19
N ARG A 58 18.33 3.61 8.91
CA ARG A 58 17.30 2.64 9.27
C ARG A 58 16.49 3.23 10.42
N ARG A 59 15.20 3.46 10.20
CA ARG A 59 14.28 4.06 11.19
C ARG A 59 13.50 3.05 12.04
N ASN A 60 13.41 1.78 11.61
CA ASN A 60 12.75 0.71 12.37
C ASN A 60 13.68 -0.42 12.76
N SER A 61 13.28 -1.14 13.81
CA SER A 61 13.94 -2.36 14.29
C SER A 61 13.43 -3.64 13.62
N SER A 62 12.29 -3.60 12.91
CA SER A 62 11.70 -4.81 12.28
C SER A 62 12.66 -5.46 11.30
N LEU A 63 12.82 -6.78 11.44
CA LEU A 63 13.70 -7.57 10.58
C LEU A 63 12.96 -8.04 9.31
N VAL A 64 13.70 -8.18 8.22
CA VAL A 64 13.23 -8.81 6.98
C VAL A 64 13.83 -10.21 6.89
N CYS A 65 12.98 -11.21 7.07
CA CYS A 65 13.34 -12.61 6.94
C CYS A 65 12.98 -13.13 5.54
N VAL A 66 13.91 -13.85 4.90
CA VAL A 66 13.65 -14.49 3.61
C VAL A 66 13.49 -16.01 3.79
N PRO A 67 12.31 -16.59 3.44
CA PRO A 67 12.12 -18.03 3.41
C PRO A 67 12.96 -18.70 2.31
N ILE A 68 13.67 -19.76 2.69
CA ILE A 68 14.52 -20.58 1.83
C ILE A 68 13.90 -21.97 1.73
N MET A 69 13.38 -22.30 0.55
CA MET A 69 12.55 -23.48 0.29
C MET A 69 13.11 -24.36 -0.84
N ALA A 70 14.38 -24.17 -1.21
CA ALA A 70 15.02 -25.05 -2.17
C ALA A 70 15.05 -26.50 -1.66
N ASP A 71 15.02 -27.47 -2.58
CA ASP A 71 14.80 -28.88 -2.23
C ASP A 71 16.07 -29.67 -1.89
N SER A 72 17.24 -29.01 -1.89
CA SER A 72 18.53 -29.57 -1.49
C SER A 72 19.39 -28.55 -0.73
N PRO A 73 20.29 -29.00 0.18
CA PRO A 73 21.11 -28.11 1.01
C PRO A 73 22.00 -27.15 0.20
N HIS A 74 22.63 -27.64 -0.88
CA HIS A 74 23.46 -26.80 -1.75
C HIS A 74 22.66 -25.64 -2.39
N LEU A 75 21.44 -25.91 -2.85
CA LEU A 75 20.59 -24.87 -3.41
C LEU A 75 20.07 -23.92 -2.32
N MET A 76 19.77 -24.43 -1.12
CA MET A 76 19.42 -23.57 0.02
C MET A 76 20.54 -22.58 0.34
N ILE A 77 21.79 -23.04 0.42
CA ILE A 77 22.97 -22.20 0.67
C ILE A 77 23.08 -21.12 -0.40
N ALA A 78 22.99 -21.48 -1.68
CA ALA A 78 23.01 -20.52 -2.78
C ALA A 78 21.90 -19.45 -2.66
N ASP A 79 20.70 -19.86 -2.23
CA ASP A 79 19.58 -18.93 -1.98
C ASP A 79 19.81 -18.04 -0.74
N THR A 80 20.52 -18.52 0.29
CA THR A 80 20.91 -17.66 1.43
C THR A 80 21.87 -16.54 1.02
N HIS A 81 22.80 -16.81 0.10
CA HIS A 81 23.67 -15.78 -0.46
C HIS A 81 22.87 -14.75 -1.28
N LYS A 82 21.89 -15.21 -2.06
CA LYS A 82 20.98 -14.29 -2.77
C LYS A 82 20.19 -13.43 -1.79
N ALA A 83 19.70 -14.00 -0.69
CA ALA A 83 18.98 -13.25 0.35
C ALA A 83 19.86 -12.14 0.97
N ASN A 84 21.13 -12.45 1.24
CA ASN A 84 22.10 -11.48 1.75
C ASN A 84 22.35 -10.34 0.76
N ILE A 85 22.62 -10.66 -0.52
CA ILE A 85 22.83 -9.67 -1.58
C ILE A 85 21.59 -8.77 -1.75
N SER A 86 20.39 -9.34 -1.60
CA SER A 86 19.13 -8.61 -1.66
C SER A 86 18.80 -7.79 -0.40
N GLY A 87 19.61 -7.87 0.67
CA GLY A 87 19.48 -7.02 1.87
C GLY A 87 18.57 -7.59 2.98
N ALA A 88 18.41 -8.91 3.05
CA ALA A 88 17.70 -9.58 4.13
C ALA A 88 18.47 -9.42 5.46
N ASP A 89 17.75 -9.35 6.58
CA ASP A 89 18.40 -9.37 7.90
C ASP A 89 18.67 -10.79 8.40
N LEU A 90 17.88 -11.77 7.94
CA LEU A 90 17.98 -13.18 8.29
C LEU A 90 17.29 -14.07 7.25
N VAL A 91 17.52 -15.38 7.34
CA VAL A 91 16.87 -16.38 6.48
C VAL A 91 16.10 -17.42 7.30
N GLU A 92 14.92 -17.83 6.82
CA GLU A 92 14.18 -18.98 7.36
C GLU A 92 14.48 -20.21 6.50
N ILE A 93 15.24 -21.15 7.05
CA ILE A 93 15.52 -22.45 6.42
C ILE A 93 14.31 -23.36 6.65
N ARG A 94 13.54 -23.61 5.58
CA ARG A 94 12.36 -24.51 5.59
C ARG A 94 12.81 -25.95 5.36
N LEU A 95 13.23 -26.61 6.44
CA LEU A 95 13.72 -27.99 6.40
C LEU A 95 12.70 -28.97 5.80
N ASP A 96 11.40 -28.67 5.94
CA ASP A 96 10.33 -29.48 5.37
C ASP A 96 10.27 -29.42 3.83
N SER A 97 11.00 -28.51 3.19
CA SER A 97 11.12 -28.44 1.72
C SER A 97 12.23 -29.35 1.15
N LEU A 98 13.13 -29.88 1.99
CA LEU A 98 14.22 -30.76 1.54
C LEU A 98 13.67 -32.14 1.15
N LYS A 99 14.06 -32.64 -0.04
CA LYS A 99 13.69 -33.99 -0.50
C LYS A 99 14.53 -35.08 0.16
N ILE A 100 15.82 -34.81 0.33
CA ILE A 100 16.78 -35.68 1.01
C ILE A 100 17.45 -34.83 2.07
N PHE A 101 17.43 -35.32 3.31
CA PHE A 101 17.92 -34.58 4.46
C PHE A 101 18.66 -35.50 5.42
N ASN A 102 19.96 -35.22 5.60
CA ASN A 102 20.86 -35.83 6.58
C ASN A 102 21.08 -34.82 7.72
N PRO A 103 20.30 -34.90 8.83
CA PRO A 103 20.15 -33.76 9.74
C PRO A 103 21.45 -33.15 10.25
N ARG A 104 22.39 -33.98 10.72
CA ARG A 104 23.64 -33.47 11.30
C ARG A 104 24.58 -32.83 10.28
N GLU A 105 24.70 -33.42 9.09
CA GLU A 105 25.62 -32.95 8.05
C GLU A 105 25.06 -31.70 7.37
N ASP A 106 23.78 -31.73 7.01
CA ASP A 106 23.14 -30.66 6.27
C ASP A 106 22.97 -29.40 7.14
N LEU A 107 22.51 -29.55 8.40
CA LEU A 107 22.40 -28.41 9.33
C LEU A 107 23.77 -27.77 9.57
N LYS A 108 24.80 -28.59 9.81
CA LYS A 108 26.16 -28.09 10.04
C LYS A 108 26.69 -27.32 8.82
N THR A 109 26.43 -27.82 7.62
CA THR A 109 26.87 -27.19 6.37
C THR A 109 26.12 -25.88 6.14
N ILE A 110 24.78 -25.88 6.27
CA ILE A 110 23.96 -24.69 6.11
C ILE A 110 24.36 -23.60 7.12
N ILE A 111 24.49 -23.92 8.41
CA ILE A 111 24.88 -22.94 9.44
C ILE A 111 26.26 -22.37 9.17
N LYS A 112 27.21 -23.20 8.74
CA LYS A 112 28.58 -22.79 8.47
C LYS A 112 28.70 -21.87 7.25
N GLU A 113 27.94 -22.15 6.20
CA GLU A 113 28.05 -21.43 4.92
C GLU A 113 27.06 -20.26 4.78
N CYS A 114 26.01 -20.22 5.60
CA CYS A 114 25.04 -19.13 5.56
C CYS A 114 25.68 -17.80 5.99
N PRO A 115 25.59 -16.74 5.15
CA PRO A 115 26.16 -15.43 5.48
C PRO A 115 25.29 -14.59 6.42
N LEU A 116 24.11 -15.10 6.81
CA LEU A 116 23.10 -14.39 7.60
C LEU A 116 22.71 -15.19 8.85
N PRO A 117 22.11 -14.53 9.86
CA PRO A 117 21.43 -15.23 10.94
C PRO A 117 20.41 -16.23 10.42
N THR A 118 20.35 -17.40 11.06
CA THR A 118 19.55 -18.54 10.62
C THR A 118 18.36 -18.79 11.54
N LEU A 119 17.17 -18.85 10.94
CA LEU A 119 15.95 -19.36 11.55
C LEU A 119 15.65 -20.75 10.97
N PHE A 120 15.66 -21.79 11.80
CA PHE A 120 15.25 -23.12 11.36
C PHE A 120 13.78 -23.38 11.66
N THR A 121 13.05 -23.80 10.63
CA THR A 121 11.64 -24.20 10.70
C THR A 121 11.50 -25.58 10.08
N TYR A 122 10.96 -26.55 10.83
CA TYR A 122 10.65 -27.88 10.31
C TYR A 122 9.14 -28.14 10.38
N ARG A 123 8.39 -27.47 9.49
CA ARG A 123 6.93 -27.34 9.59
C ARG A 123 6.24 -28.67 9.27
N PRO A 124 5.39 -29.21 10.17
CA PRO A 124 4.63 -30.43 9.93
C PRO A 124 3.36 -30.17 9.10
N LYS A 125 2.82 -31.20 8.45
CA LYS A 125 1.60 -31.11 7.63
C LYS A 125 0.39 -30.58 8.39
N TRP A 126 0.25 -30.94 9.67
CA TRP A 126 -0.86 -30.49 10.50
C TRP A 126 -0.82 -28.98 10.81
N GLU A 127 0.32 -28.31 10.55
CA GLU A 127 0.48 -26.85 10.62
C GLU A 127 0.83 -26.27 9.23
N GLY A 128 0.36 -26.90 8.14
CA GLY A 128 0.51 -26.39 6.77
C GLY A 128 1.91 -26.51 6.16
N GLY A 129 2.81 -27.28 6.77
CA GLY A 129 4.11 -27.64 6.22
C GLY A 129 4.09 -28.91 5.38
N GLN A 130 5.27 -29.45 5.09
CA GLN A 130 5.44 -30.66 4.27
C GLN A 130 5.91 -31.89 5.07
N TYR A 131 6.38 -31.73 6.32
CA TYR A 131 6.87 -32.85 7.12
C TYR A 131 5.73 -33.75 7.63
N ASP A 132 5.88 -35.06 7.47
CA ASP A 132 4.86 -36.08 7.78
C ASP A 132 5.42 -37.26 8.59
N GLY A 133 6.61 -37.09 9.17
CA GLY A 133 7.32 -38.14 9.91
C GLY A 133 7.01 -38.13 11.41
N ASP A 134 7.86 -38.82 12.18
CA ASP A 134 7.75 -38.90 13.64
C ASP A 134 8.02 -37.55 14.32
N GLU A 135 7.12 -37.15 15.21
CA GLU A 135 7.18 -35.86 15.89
C GLU A 135 8.41 -35.73 16.81
N ASN A 136 8.88 -36.82 17.44
CA ASN A 136 10.07 -36.73 18.29
C ASN A 136 11.33 -36.54 17.44
N GLN A 137 11.44 -37.22 16.30
CA GLN A 137 12.53 -37.01 15.35
C GLN A 137 12.53 -35.58 14.82
N ARG A 138 11.36 -35.02 14.49
CA ARG A 138 11.22 -33.62 14.06
C ARG A 138 11.75 -32.63 15.10
N LEU A 139 11.34 -32.80 16.35
CA LEU A 139 11.80 -31.94 17.45
C LEU A 139 13.28 -32.14 17.74
N GLU A 140 13.81 -33.35 17.59
CA GLU A 140 15.25 -33.62 17.75
C GLU A 140 16.09 -32.89 16.69
N VAL A 141 15.61 -32.79 15.45
CA VAL A 141 16.26 -31.98 14.40
C VAL A 141 16.34 -30.51 14.82
N LEU A 142 15.28 -29.95 15.40
CA LEU A 142 15.29 -28.54 15.86
C LEU A 142 16.23 -28.34 17.06
N ARG A 143 16.33 -29.32 17.98
CA ARG A 143 17.35 -29.29 19.04
C ARG A 143 18.76 -29.36 18.47
N LEU A 144 18.97 -30.22 17.49
CA LEU A 144 20.25 -30.35 16.81
C LEU A 144 20.65 -29.05 16.11
N ALA A 145 19.72 -28.35 15.47
CA ALA A 145 19.97 -27.03 14.89
C ALA A 145 20.42 -26.01 15.96
N MET A 146 19.76 -26.01 17.12
CA MET A 146 20.18 -25.21 18.27
C MET A 146 21.61 -25.57 18.72
N GLU A 147 21.92 -26.85 18.92
CA GLU A 147 23.25 -27.32 19.35
C GLU A 147 24.36 -26.95 18.36
N LEU A 148 24.04 -26.92 17.07
CA LEU A 148 24.96 -26.57 16.00
C LEU A 148 25.11 -25.06 15.79
N GLY A 149 24.37 -24.22 16.52
CA GLY A 149 24.56 -22.77 16.55
C GLY A 149 23.55 -21.95 15.76
N ALA A 150 22.33 -22.46 15.55
CA ALA A 150 21.22 -21.67 15.01
C ALA A 150 20.96 -20.40 15.85
N ASP A 151 20.53 -19.32 15.19
CA ASP A 151 20.10 -18.09 15.86
C ASP A 151 18.67 -18.18 16.36
N TYR A 152 17.81 -18.83 15.58
CA TYR A 152 16.41 -19.04 15.91
C TYR A 152 15.94 -20.44 15.54
N VAL A 153 14.96 -20.93 16.31
CA VAL A 153 14.14 -22.09 15.94
C VAL A 153 12.67 -21.71 16.04
N ASP A 154 11.86 -22.10 15.06
CA ASP A 154 10.39 -21.97 15.10
C ASP A 154 9.77 -23.31 15.51
N VAL A 155 8.98 -23.27 16.59
CA VAL A 155 8.27 -24.42 17.14
C VAL A 155 6.78 -24.12 17.24
N GLU A 156 5.96 -25.05 16.78
CA GLU A 156 4.50 -24.89 16.80
C GLU A 156 3.96 -24.95 18.23
N LEU A 157 2.99 -24.07 18.54
CA LEU A 157 2.40 -23.92 19.87
C LEU A 157 1.93 -25.25 20.48
N GLN A 158 1.37 -26.16 19.68
CA GLN A 158 0.86 -27.45 20.16
C GLN A 158 1.92 -28.30 20.87
N VAL A 159 3.20 -28.15 20.51
CA VAL A 159 4.32 -28.93 21.06
C VAL A 159 5.39 -28.06 21.74
N ALA A 160 5.22 -26.74 21.73
CA ALA A 160 6.18 -25.77 22.25
C ALA A 160 6.57 -26.03 23.71
N ARG A 161 5.62 -26.33 24.60
CA ARG A 161 5.92 -26.62 26.01
C ARG A 161 6.84 -27.84 26.16
N LYS A 162 6.54 -28.93 25.44
CA LYS A 162 7.37 -30.15 25.43
C LYS A 162 8.78 -29.86 24.91
N PHE A 163 8.89 -29.06 23.85
CA PHE A 163 10.19 -28.67 23.29
C PHE A 163 10.97 -27.80 24.29
N ASN A 164 10.38 -26.75 24.83
CA ASN A 164 11.03 -25.83 25.75
C ASN A 164 11.46 -26.51 27.05
N ASP A 165 10.65 -27.43 27.59
CA ASP A 165 11.03 -28.23 28.75
C ASP A 165 12.24 -29.13 28.45
N SER A 166 12.35 -29.67 27.22
CA SER A 166 13.47 -30.55 26.83
C SER A 166 14.81 -29.84 26.64
N ILE A 167 14.80 -28.52 26.40
CA ILE A 167 16.01 -27.69 26.24
C ILE A 167 16.30 -26.80 27.46
N ARG A 168 15.50 -26.93 28.54
CA ARG A 168 15.66 -26.16 29.78
C ARG A 168 17.07 -26.33 30.34
N GLY A 169 17.77 -25.22 30.55
CA GLY A 169 19.16 -25.21 31.02
C GLY A 169 20.22 -25.59 29.99
N LYS A 170 19.82 -25.93 28.75
CA LYS A 170 20.72 -26.27 27.63
C LYS A 170 20.72 -25.24 26.50
N LYS A 171 19.75 -24.32 26.51
CA LYS A 171 19.58 -23.29 25.48
C LYS A 171 20.78 -22.33 25.44
N PRO A 172 21.49 -22.20 24.32
CA PRO A 172 22.54 -21.20 24.14
C PRO A 172 21.99 -19.77 24.29
N GLU A 173 22.79 -18.84 24.83
CA GLU A 173 22.36 -17.45 25.08
C GLU A 173 21.91 -16.71 23.81
N LYS A 174 22.58 -16.97 22.68
CA LYS A 174 22.27 -16.39 21.37
C LYS A 174 20.93 -16.87 20.81
N LEU A 175 20.49 -18.09 21.15
CA LEU A 175 19.31 -18.71 20.55
C LEU A 175 18.03 -18.03 21.05
N LYS A 176 17.10 -17.75 20.14
CA LYS A 176 15.71 -17.41 20.47
C LYS A 176 14.73 -18.45 19.91
N VAL A 177 13.81 -18.91 20.74
CA VAL A 177 12.72 -19.80 20.35
C VAL A 177 11.52 -18.94 19.96
N ILE A 178 11.17 -19.01 18.68
CA ILE A 178 9.91 -18.48 18.17
C ILE A 178 8.86 -19.57 18.37
N VAL A 179 7.78 -19.24 19.06
CA VAL A 179 6.61 -20.13 19.15
C VAL A 179 5.50 -19.59 18.28
N SER A 180 5.07 -20.42 17.33
CA SER A 180 4.16 -20.00 16.26
C SER A 180 2.80 -20.67 16.33
N SER A 181 1.79 -19.95 15.84
CA SER A 181 0.44 -20.46 15.58
C SER A 181 -0.07 -19.90 14.27
N HIS A 182 -0.63 -20.78 13.44
CA HIS A 182 -1.19 -20.42 12.13
C HIS A 182 -2.70 -20.66 12.12
N ASN A 183 -3.46 -19.64 11.71
CA ASN A 183 -4.88 -19.76 11.42
C ASN A 183 -5.06 -19.51 9.93
N TYR A 184 -5.40 -20.57 9.19
CA TYR A 184 -5.57 -20.52 7.75
C TYR A 184 -6.98 -20.11 7.32
N GLN A 185 -7.93 -20.07 8.26
CA GLN A 185 -9.34 -19.83 8.00
C GLN A 185 -9.69 -18.35 8.12
N GLU A 186 -9.24 -17.67 9.17
CA GLU A 186 -9.65 -16.30 9.48
C GLU A 186 -8.65 -15.58 10.40
N THR A 187 -8.99 -14.34 10.76
CA THR A 187 -8.35 -13.62 11.87
C THR A 187 -9.33 -13.59 13.04
N PRO A 188 -9.02 -14.24 14.18
CA PRO A 188 -9.93 -14.30 15.33
C PRO A 188 -10.25 -12.93 15.95
N SER A 189 -11.15 -12.94 16.94
CA SER A 189 -11.46 -11.76 17.76
C SER A 189 -10.23 -11.27 18.55
N LEU A 190 -10.24 -10.02 19.01
CA LEU A 190 -9.15 -9.49 19.84
C LEU A 190 -8.98 -10.26 21.16
N ASP A 191 -10.08 -10.74 21.75
CA ASP A 191 -10.06 -11.54 22.97
C ASP A 191 -9.39 -12.90 22.72
N ASP A 192 -9.76 -13.59 21.64
CA ASP A 192 -9.15 -14.87 21.27
C ASP A 192 -7.67 -14.72 20.91
N LEU A 193 -7.31 -13.65 20.21
CA LEU A 193 -5.92 -13.32 19.90
C LEU A 193 -5.12 -13.03 21.17
N SER A 194 -5.69 -12.32 22.14
CA SER A 194 -5.02 -12.03 23.42
C SER A 194 -4.80 -13.30 24.23
N LYS A 195 -5.80 -14.19 24.27
CA LYS A 195 -5.66 -15.53 24.88
C LYS A 195 -4.62 -16.39 24.16
N LEU A 196 -4.51 -16.27 22.84
CA LEU A 196 -3.50 -16.96 22.05
C LEU A 196 -2.09 -16.45 22.40
N VAL A 197 -1.89 -15.13 22.48
CA VAL A 197 -0.61 -14.53 22.93
C VAL A 197 -0.22 -15.07 24.31
N ALA A 198 -1.15 -15.05 25.28
CA ALA A 198 -0.89 -15.55 26.62
C ALA A 198 -0.47 -17.02 26.63
N ARG A 199 -1.19 -17.89 25.90
CA ARG A 199 -0.82 -19.31 25.74
C ARG A 199 0.57 -19.50 25.13
N ILE A 200 0.93 -18.69 24.15
CA ILE A 200 2.26 -18.74 23.52
C ILE A 200 3.33 -18.33 24.55
N GLN A 201 3.11 -17.27 25.32
CA GLN A 201 4.03 -16.84 26.38
C GLN A 201 4.20 -17.91 27.47
N GLU A 202 3.10 -18.50 27.93
CA GLU A 202 3.09 -19.57 28.95
C GLU A 202 3.88 -20.82 28.51
N SER A 203 4.04 -21.02 27.20
CA SER A 203 4.87 -22.12 26.66
C SER A 203 6.37 -21.91 26.85
N GLY A 204 6.82 -20.70 27.24
CA GLY A 204 8.22 -20.33 27.39
C GLY A 204 8.86 -19.73 26.13
N ALA A 205 8.06 -19.15 25.23
CA ALA A 205 8.53 -18.52 24.01
C ALA A 205 9.38 -17.26 24.29
N ASP A 206 10.45 -17.03 23.52
CA ASP A 206 11.13 -15.73 23.52
C ASP A 206 10.39 -14.72 22.62
N ILE A 207 9.79 -15.22 21.54
CA ILE A 207 9.13 -14.43 20.51
C ILE A 207 7.80 -15.12 20.17
N VAL A 208 6.72 -14.34 20.17
CA VAL A 208 5.38 -14.79 19.78
C VAL A 208 5.23 -14.66 18.27
N LYS A 209 4.78 -15.70 17.56
CA LYS A 209 4.44 -15.63 16.14
C LYS A 209 2.99 -16.02 15.90
N ILE A 210 2.22 -15.10 15.33
CA ILE A 210 0.81 -15.30 14.99
C ILE A 210 0.64 -14.96 13.51
N ALA A 211 0.21 -15.96 12.73
CA ALA A 211 -0.13 -15.79 11.33
C ALA A 211 -1.60 -16.16 11.12
N THR A 212 -2.44 -15.19 10.76
CA THR A 212 -3.87 -15.39 10.51
C THR A 212 -4.20 -15.22 9.02
N THR A 213 -5.46 -15.40 8.61
CA THR A 213 -5.93 -15.13 7.24
C THR A 213 -6.85 -13.91 7.21
N ALA A 214 -6.64 -13.00 6.24
CA ALA A 214 -7.56 -11.89 6.01
C ALA A 214 -8.76 -12.35 5.18
N LEU A 215 -9.95 -12.27 5.77
CA LEU A 215 -11.22 -12.33 5.04
C LEU A 215 -11.61 -10.94 4.53
N ASP A 216 -11.32 -9.92 5.32
CA ASP A 216 -11.43 -8.50 4.96
C ASP A 216 -10.13 -7.77 5.33
N ILE A 217 -9.82 -6.65 4.67
CA ILE A 217 -8.62 -5.86 4.99
C ILE A 217 -8.65 -5.29 6.42
N THR A 218 -9.83 -5.09 7.00
CA THR A 218 -10.01 -4.61 8.38
C THR A 218 -9.52 -5.61 9.43
N ASP A 219 -9.34 -6.89 9.07
CA ASP A 219 -8.78 -7.91 9.94
C ASP A 219 -7.36 -7.58 10.41
N VAL A 220 -6.59 -6.88 9.58
CA VAL A 220 -5.22 -6.47 9.92
C VAL A 220 -5.18 -5.55 11.15
N SER A 221 -6.23 -4.75 11.39
CA SER A 221 -6.30 -3.87 12.56
C SER A 221 -6.18 -4.64 13.89
N ARG A 222 -6.71 -5.87 13.95
CA ARG A 222 -6.66 -6.70 15.17
C ARG A 222 -5.24 -7.19 15.45
N ILE A 223 -4.50 -7.59 14.41
CA ILE A 223 -3.09 -7.98 14.55
C ILE A 223 -2.20 -6.77 14.85
N ILE A 224 -2.46 -5.61 14.25
CA ILE A 224 -1.78 -4.35 14.62
C ILE A 224 -2.00 -4.04 16.11
N HIS A 225 -3.24 -4.16 16.60
CA HIS A 225 -3.55 -3.93 18.00
C HIS A 225 -2.73 -4.86 18.93
N ILE A 226 -2.61 -6.15 18.58
CA ILE A 226 -1.79 -7.10 19.33
C ILE A 226 -0.31 -6.69 19.33
N MET A 227 0.26 -6.30 18.19
CA MET A 227 1.67 -5.88 18.12
C MET A 227 1.95 -4.63 18.97
N VAL A 228 1.05 -3.66 18.94
CA VAL A 228 1.22 -2.38 19.67
C VAL A 228 1.12 -2.56 21.19
N HIS A 229 0.24 -3.44 21.68
CA HIS A 229 -0.04 -3.58 23.11
C HIS A 229 0.69 -4.75 23.79
N SER A 230 1.38 -5.59 23.02
CA SER A 230 2.18 -6.68 23.57
C SER A 230 3.49 -6.16 24.15
N GLN A 231 3.81 -6.61 25.37
CA GLN A 231 5.08 -6.32 26.04
C GLN A 231 6.20 -7.31 25.66
N VAL A 232 5.86 -8.35 24.91
CA VAL A 232 6.83 -9.31 24.35
C VAL A 232 6.99 -9.11 22.85
N PRO A 233 8.15 -9.48 22.27
CA PRO A 233 8.33 -9.43 20.82
C PRO A 233 7.26 -10.25 20.07
N VAL A 234 6.57 -9.62 19.13
CA VAL A 234 5.52 -10.26 18.32
C VAL A 234 5.84 -10.20 16.83
N ILE A 235 5.72 -11.34 16.16
CA ILE A 235 5.65 -11.49 14.72
C ILE A 235 4.17 -11.64 14.37
N GLY A 236 3.49 -10.53 14.07
CA GLY A 236 2.08 -10.50 13.73
C GLY A 236 1.88 -10.35 12.23
N LEU A 237 1.31 -11.36 11.57
CA LEU A 237 1.14 -11.37 10.12
C LEU A 237 -0.28 -11.81 9.74
N VAL A 238 -0.79 -11.24 8.67
CA VAL A 238 -2.07 -11.62 8.07
C VAL A 238 -1.82 -12.06 6.63
N MET A 239 -2.22 -13.29 6.32
CA MET A 239 -2.06 -13.94 5.03
C MET A 239 -3.14 -13.48 4.05
N GLY A 240 -2.83 -13.64 2.77
CA GLY A 240 -3.69 -13.25 1.65
C GLY A 240 -3.42 -11.82 1.16
N GLU A 241 -3.94 -11.50 -0.03
CA GLU A 241 -3.74 -10.18 -0.66
C GLU A 241 -4.26 -9.03 0.21
N ARG A 242 -5.40 -9.24 0.89
CA ARG A 242 -5.98 -8.30 1.86
C ARG A 242 -5.09 -8.06 3.08
N GLY A 243 -4.27 -9.06 3.43
CA GLY A 243 -3.36 -9.01 4.57
C GLY A 243 -2.01 -8.31 4.28
N LEU A 244 -1.73 -7.92 3.03
CA LEU A 244 -0.45 -7.36 2.60
C LEU A 244 0.04 -6.22 3.51
N ILE A 245 -0.85 -5.33 3.93
CA ILE A 245 -0.49 -4.18 4.76
C ILE A 245 0.08 -4.57 6.13
N SER A 246 -0.27 -5.76 6.66
CA SER A 246 0.33 -6.29 7.90
C SER A 246 1.83 -6.54 7.75
N ARG A 247 2.27 -6.95 6.56
CA ARG A 247 3.66 -7.30 6.26
C ARG A 247 4.54 -6.08 6.03
N ILE A 248 3.93 -4.94 5.68
CA ILE A 248 4.63 -3.68 5.40
C ILE A 248 4.62 -2.79 6.65
N LEU A 249 3.44 -2.60 7.25
CA LEU A 249 3.23 -1.66 8.35
C LEU A 249 3.66 -2.21 9.72
N CYS A 250 4.08 -3.47 9.80
CA CYS A 250 4.71 -4.01 11.01
C CYS A 250 5.89 -3.15 11.48
N ALA A 251 6.63 -2.53 10.55
CA ALA A 251 7.74 -1.61 10.84
C ALA A 251 7.33 -0.36 11.63
N LYS A 252 6.08 0.09 11.47
CA LYS A 252 5.51 1.21 12.23
C LYS A 252 4.93 0.75 13.56
N TYR A 253 4.28 -0.41 13.57
CA TYR A 253 3.48 -0.88 14.71
C TYR A 253 4.20 -1.90 15.61
N GLY A 254 5.53 -1.92 15.59
CA GLY A 254 6.33 -2.70 16.54
C GLY A 254 6.46 -4.19 16.25
N GLY A 255 6.14 -4.64 15.03
CA GLY A 255 6.33 -6.05 14.66
C GLY A 255 7.82 -6.43 14.64
N TYR A 256 8.17 -7.55 15.26
CA TYR A 256 9.56 -7.99 15.41
C TYR A 256 10.22 -8.32 14.06
N LEU A 257 9.52 -9.04 13.19
CA LEU A 257 9.98 -9.33 11.83
C LEU A 257 8.82 -9.47 10.85
N THR A 258 9.14 -9.35 9.56
CA THR A 258 8.26 -9.68 8.43
C THR A 258 8.97 -10.63 7.47
N PHE A 259 8.20 -11.30 6.62
CA PHE A 259 8.73 -12.21 5.61
C PHE A 259 8.56 -11.64 4.21
N ALA A 260 9.62 -11.75 3.41
CA ALA A 260 9.64 -11.36 2.02
C ALA A 260 10.31 -12.45 1.16
N THR A 261 9.85 -12.65 -0.07
CA THR A 261 10.38 -13.70 -0.96
C THR A 261 11.58 -13.22 -1.76
N LEU A 262 12.45 -14.13 -2.19
CA LEU A 262 13.53 -13.81 -3.14
C LEU A 262 13.00 -13.40 -4.51
N LYS A 263 11.90 -14.01 -4.94
CA LYS A 263 11.30 -13.82 -6.27
C LYS A 263 9.78 -13.91 -6.17
N ALA A 264 9.09 -13.22 -7.07
CA ALA A 264 7.64 -13.34 -7.20
C ALA A 264 7.25 -14.79 -7.53
N GLY A 265 6.11 -15.25 -6.99
CA GLY A 265 5.55 -16.58 -7.25
C GLY A 265 6.14 -17.73 -6.41
N ILE A 266 7.31 -17.56 -5.78
CA ILE A 266 7.88 -18.54 -4.84
C ILE A 266 7.56 -18.06 -3.41
N VAL A 267 6.36 -18.38 -2.94
CA VAL A 267 5.84 -17.93 -1.63
C VAL A 267 5.75 -19.08 -0.64
N SER A 268 6.12 -18.82 0.62
CA SER A 268 5.89 -19.77 1.73
C SER A 268 4.52 -19.59 2.38
N ALA A 269 3.91 -18.41 2.19
CA ALA A 269 2.56 -18.08 2.64
C ALA A 269 1.90 -17.06 1.69
N PRO A 270 0.57 -17.09 1.50
CA PRO A 270 -0.13 -16.14 0.65
C PRO A 270 0.10 -14.67 1.07
N GLY A 271 0.27 -13.79 0.08
CA GLY A 271 0.39 -12.34 0.27
C GLY A 271 1.79 -11.84 0.61
N GLN A 272 2.84 -12.66 0.52
CA GLN A 272 4.22 -12.21 0.73
C GLN A 272 4.70 -11.29 -0.41
N PRO A 273 5.21 -10.08 -0.11
CA PRO A 273 5.91 -9.26 -1.10
C PRO A 273 7.30 -9.84 -1.38
N THR A 274 7.92 -9.42 -2.48
CA THR A 274 9.34 -9.69 -2.69
C THR A 274 10.19 -8.82 -1.77
N ILE A 275 11.42 -9.25 -1.48
CA ILE A 275 12.37 -8.43 -0.72
C ILE A 275 12.70 -7.11 -1.44
N GLU A 276 12.77 -7.15 -2.77
CA GLU A 276 12.98 -5.97 -3.61
C GLU A 276 11.83 -4.97 -3.44
N ASP A 277 10.58 -5.41 -3.53
CA ASP A 277 9.43 -4.54 -3.32
C ASP A 277 9.40 -4.00 -1.89
N LEU A 278 9.64 -4.86 -0.90
CA LEU A 278 9.61 -4.42 0.50
C LEU A 278 10.65 -3.31 0.74
N LEU A 279 11.90 -3.52 0.34
CA LEU A 279 12.98 -2.56 0.58
C LEU A 279 12.92 -1.32 -0.31
N ASN A 280 12.58 -1.48 -1.59
CA ASN A 280 12.71 -0.41 -2.58
C ASN A 280 11.37 0.21 -3.01
N LEU A 281 10.30 -0.58 -3.15
CA LEU A 281 8.97 -0.06 -3.51
C LEU A 281 8.28 0.58 -2.30
N TYR A 282 8.33 -0.07 -1.13
CA TYR A 282 7.68 0.42 0.09
C TYR A 282 8.63 1.14 1.04
N ASN A 283 9.90 1.31 0.66
CA ASN A 283 10.92 1.97 1.48
C ASN A 283 10.96 1.43 2.92
N PHE A 284 10.85 0.11 3.11
CA PHE A 284 10.59 -0.50 4.42
C PHE A 284 11.53 -0.01 5.52
N ARG A 285 12.82 0.25 5.22
CA ARG A 285 13.81 0.74 6.20
C ARG A 285 13.55 2.16 6.71
N GLN A 286 12.74 2.95 6.00
CA GLN A 286 12.39 4.33 6.35
C GLN A 286 11.06 4.44 7.12
N ILE A 287 10.26 3.37 7.15
CA ILE A 287 9.04 3.33 7.94
C ILE A 287 9.43 3.33 9.42
N GLY A 288 8.82 4.18 10.24
CA GLY A 288 8.99 4.22 11.68
C GLY A 288 7.68 4.61 12.39
N PRO A 289 7.70 4.73 13.74
CA PRO A 289 6.50 4.99 14.53
C PRO A 289 5.71 6.22 14.10
N ASP A 290 6.38 7.30 13.67
CA ASP A 290 5.73 8.56 13.28
C ASP A 290 5.44 8.67 11.77
N THR A 291 5.75 7.64 10.98
CA THR A 291 5.50 7.65 9.54
C THR A 291 4.00 7.72 9.26
N LYS A 292 3.58 8.69 8.45
CA LYS A 292 2.19 8.82 8.00
C LYS A 292 1.89 7.78 6.91
N ILE A 293 0.72 7.17 6.98
CA ILE A 293 0.26 6.14 6.05
C ILE A 293 -0.67 6.78 5.01
N PHE A 294 -0.35 6.53 3.76
CA PHE A 294 -1.15 6.84 2.60
C PHE A 294 -1.42 5.57 1.81
N GLY A 295 -2.36 5.60 0.87
CA GLY A 295 -2.51 4.47 -0.04
C GLY A 295 -3.63 4.58 -1.05
N ILE A 296 -3.64 3.62 -1.95
CA ILE A 296 -4.66 3.47 -2.99
C ILE A 296 -5.71 2.46 -2.56
N ILE A 297 -6.97 2.91 -2.47
CA ILE A 297 -8.16 2.10 -2.21
C ILE A 297 -8.75 1.62 -3.54
N GLY A 298 -8.89 0.32 -3.73
CA GLY A 298 -9.46 -0.25 -4.96
C GLY A 298 -9.80 -1.73 -4.85
N LYS A 299 -10.53 -2.23 -5.85
CA LYS A 299 -10.78 -3.67 -6.05
C LYS A 299 -11.05 -3.96 -7.54
N PRO A 300 -10.11 -4.59 -8.28
CA PRO A 300 -8.75 -4.98 -7.86
C PRO A 300 -7.83 -3.77 -7.68
N VAL A 301 -6.67 -3.94 -7.02
CA VAL A 301 -5.74 -2.83 -6.74
C VAL A 301 -4.26 -3.13 -6.99
N ALA A 302 -3.85 -4.41 -7.07
CA ALA A 302 -2.44 -4.81 -7.18
C ALA A 302 -1.69 -4.26 -8.42
N HIS A 303 -2.40 -3.86 -9.46
CA HIS A 303 -1.82 -3.28 -10.68
C HIS A 303 -1.48 -1.78 -10.56
N SER A 304 -1.83 -1.15 -9.44
CA SER A 304 -1.64 0.29 -9.27
C SER A 304 -0.16 0.64 -9.21
N LYS A 305 0.25 1.66 -9.98
CA LYS A 305 1.60 2.23 -9.92
C LYS A 305 1.71 3.36 -8.89
N SER A 306 0.63 3.67 -8.16
CA SER A 306 0.61 4.77 -7.19
C SER A 306 1.64 4.58 -6.08
N PRO A 307 1.79 3.37 -5.47
CA PRO A 307 2.83 3.17 -4.45
C PRO A 307 4.24 3.43 -4.96
N MET A 308 4.57 3.02 -6.18
CA MET A 308 5.87 3.29 -6.80
C MET A 308 6.12 4.80 -6.94
N LEU A 309 5.13 5.53 -7.44
CA LEU A 309 5.24 6.97 -7.66
C LEU A 309 5.39 7.74 -6.35
N PHE A 310 4.49 7.50 -5.39
CA PHE A 310 4.45 8.25 -4.13
C PHE A 310 5.61 7.89 -3.21
N ASN A 311 5.99 6.62 -3.08
CA ASN A 311 7.09 6.23 -2.19
C ASN A 311 8.44 6.75 -2.68
N GLU A 312 8.73 6.67 -3.98
CA GLU A 312 9.98 7.21 -4.52
C GLU A 312 10.02 8.75 -4.39
N THR A 313 8.87 9.41 -4.56
CA THR A 313 8.76 10.86 -4.31
C THR A 313 8.99 11.19 -2.84
N PHE A 314 8.29 10.53 -1.91
CA PHE A 314 8.41 10.77 -0.47
C PHE A 314 9.86 10.59 0.01
N LYS A 315 10.52 9.55 -0.47
CA LYS A 315 11.95 9.30 -0.20
C LYS A 315 12.84 10.40 -0.77
N SER A 316 12.62 10.82 -2.01
CA SER A 316 13.45 11.83 -2.68
C SER A 316 13.42 13.20 -2.00
N ILE A 317 12.27 13.57 -1.44
CA ILE A 317 12.06 14.88 -0.77
C ILE A 317 12.22 14.81 0.76
N GLY A 318 12.46 13.63 1.32
CA GLY A 318 12.55 13.42 2.77
C GLY A 318 11.22 13.51 3.53
N PHE A 319 10.07 13.33 2.87
CA PHE A 319 8.75 13.33 3.51
C PHE A 319 8.53 12.02 4.27
N ASN A 320 8.15 12.10 5.55
CA ASN A 320 7.94 10.93 6.41
C ASN A 320 6.58 10.26 6.16
N GLY A 321 6.41 9.69 4.97
CA GLY A 321 5.20 8.97 4.56
C GLY A 321 5.52 7.64 3.90
N VAL A 322 4.57 6.70 3.99
CA VAL A 322 4.55 5.47 3.22
C VAL A 322 3.22 5.34 2.50
N TYR A 323 3.26 4.93 1.23
CA TYR A 323 2.10 4.75 0.37
C TYR A 323 1.93 3.26 0.04
N VAL A 324 0.77 2.68 0.36
CA VAL A 324 0.52 1.23 0.20
C VAL A 324 -0.71 0.92 -0.65
N HIS A 325 -0.85 -0.36 -1.01
CA HIS A 325 -2.07 -0.89 -1.63
C HIS A 325 -3.09 -1.26 -0.55
N PHE A 326 -4.33 -0.79 -0.70
CA PHE A 326 -5.47 -1.21 0.11
C PHE A 326 -6.50 -1.92 -0.78
N LEU A 327 -6.52 -3.25 -0.71
CA LEU A 327 -7.56 -4.07 -1.36
C LEU A 327 -8.81 -4.04 -0.49
N VAL A 328 -9.77 -3.19 -0.86
CA VAL A 328 -10.94 -2.87 -0.03
C VAL A 328 -12.20 -3.46 -0.65
N ASP A 329 -12.98 -4.20 0.14
CA ASP A 329 -14.31 -4.68 -0.25
C ASP A 329 -15.40 -3.65 0.05
N ASP A 330 -15.39 -3.09 1.27
CA ASP A 330 -16.27 -2.00 1.71
C ASP A 330 -15.45 -0.82 2.23
N ILE A 331 -15.55 0.33 1.55
CA ILE A 331 -14.82 1.55 1.91
C ILE A 331 -15.31 2.15 3.22
N VAL A 332 -16.58 1.98 3.58
CA VAL A 332 -17.13 2.54 4.83
C VAL A 332 -16.50 1.84 6.02
N ASN A 333 -16.57 0.50 6.04
CA ASN A 333 -15.92 -0.31 7.07
C ASN A 333 -14.40 -0.07 7.14
N PHE A 334 -13.73 0.07 5.99
CA PHE A 334 -12.31 0.39 5.92
C PHE A 334 -11.97 1.73 6.60
N LEU A 335 -12.66 2.82 6.24
CA LEU A 335 -12.37 4.16 6.76
C LEU A 335 -12.75 4.31 8.25
N GLN A 336 -13.77 3.57 8.71
CA GLN A 336 -14.11 3.49 10.13
C GLN A 336 -13.05 2.74 10.94
N THR A 337 -12.57 1.62 10.41
CA THR A 337 -11.52 0.80 11.06
C THR A 337 -10.19 1.54 11.14
N TYR A 338 -9.76 2.16 10.04
CA TYR A 338 -8.50 2.88 9.95
C TYR A 338 -8.71 4.39 10.17
N SER A 339 -9.33 4.74 11.30
CA SER A 339 -9.73 6.10 11.66
C SER A 339 -8.65 6.89 12.45
N SER A 340 -7.52 6.28 12.81
CA SER A 340 -6.44 6.99 13.51
C SER A 340 -5.73 8.01 12.61
N PHE A 341 -5.05 8.98 13.25
CA PHE A 341 -4.24 10.00 12.56
C PHE A 341 -3.02 9.45 11.82
N ASP A 342 -2.66 8.18 12.05
CA ASP A 342 -1.64 7.49 11.26
C ASP A 342 -2.03 7.42 9.79
N PHE A 343 -3.31 7.23 9.50
CA PHE A 343 -3.84 7.14 8.14
C PHE A 343 -4.26 8.53 7.66
N ALA A 344 -3.33 9.20 6.98
CA ALA A 344 -3.42 10.63 6.69
C ALA A 344 -4.14 10.95 5.37
N GLY A 345 -4.13 10.03 4.39
CA GLY A 345 -4.80 10.27 3.12
C GLY A 345 -4.89 9.04 2.22
N PHE A 346 -5.86 9.06 1.31
CA PHE A 346 -6.14 7.93 0.43
C PHE A 346 -6.45 8.41 -0.97
N SER A 347 -5.92 7.72 -1.97
CA SER A 347 -6.46 7.79 -3.32
C SER A 347 -7.54 6.71 -3.48
N CYS A 348 -8.59 6.98 -4.24
CA CYS A 348 -9.67 6.03 -4.51
C CYS A 348 -9.79 5.75 -6.01
N THR A 349 -9.76 4.47 -6.36
CA THR A 349 -10.03 3.99 -7.72
C THR A 349 -11.30 3.13 -7.75
N ILE A 350 -11.56 2.48 -8.89
CA ILE A 350 -12.70 1.60 -9.11
C ILE A 350 -12.76 0.53 -8.00
N PRO A 351 -13.96 0.23 -7.45
CA PRO A 351 -15.28 0.84 -7.70
C PRO A 351 -15.66 1.95 -6.69
N HIS A 352 -14.73 2.41 -5.86
CA HIS A 352 -15.06 3.09 -4.59
C HIS A 352 -15.31 4.60 -4.67
N LYS A 353 -15.05 5.25 -5.80
CA LYS A 353 -15.09 6.72 -5.91
C LYS A 353 -16.44 7.34 -5.54
N GLU A 354 -17.55 6.70 -5.90
CA GLU A 354 -18.90 7.20 -5.60
C GLU A 354 -19.27 6.97 -4.12
N ALA A 355 -18.85 5.85 -3.54
CA ALA A 355 -19.05 5.56 -2.12
C ALA A 355 -18.20 6.49 -1.22
N ALA A 356 -16.97 6.78 -1.63
CA ALA A 356 -16.09 7.76 -0.98
C ALA A 356 -16.77 9.14 -0.86
N ALA A 357 -17.44 9.59 -1.92
CA ALA A 357 -18.14 10.88 -1.93
C ALA A 357 -19.32 10.94 -0.94
N LYS A 358 -19.94 9.79 -0.64
CA LYS A 358 -21.03 9.71 0.35
C LYS A 358 -20.53 9.63 1.78
N PHE A 359 -19.31 9.12 1.98
CA PHE A 359 -18.74 8.88 3.31
C PHE A 359 -17.97 10.09 3.86
N CYS A 360 -17.28 10.87 3.01
CA CYS A 360 -16.49 12.01 3.48
C CYS A 360 -17.35 13.04 4.22
N ASP A 361 -16.87 13.52 5.37
CA ASP A 361 -17.55 14.54 6.19
C ASP A 361 -17.75 15.86 5.44
N TRP A 362 -16.76 16.22 4.62
CA TRP A 362 -16.84 17.35 3.71
C TRP A 362 -16.39 16.94 2.31
N VAL A 363 -17.07 17.42 1.28
CA VAL A 363 -16.74 17.15 -0.12
C VAL A 363 -16.56 18.47 -0.84
N HIS A 364 -15.42 18.63 -1.49
CA HIS A 364 -15.10 19.82 -2.28
C HIS A 364 -16.20 20.09 -3.31
N PRO A 365 -16.61 21.36 -3.55
CA PRO A 365 -17.73 21.68 -4.44
C PRO A 365 -17.65 20.99 -5.81
N VAL A 366 -16.47 20.98 -6.44
CA VAL A 366 -16.25 20.28 -7.72
C VAL A 366 -16.45 18.76 -7.59
N ALA A 367 -15.92 18.12 -6.54
CA ALA A 367 -16.09 16.70 -6.32
C ALA A 367 -17.56 16.33 -6.03
N LYS A 368 -18.29 17.23 -5.35
CA LYS A 368 -19.73 17.11 -5.08
C LYS A 368 -20.54 17.22 -6.39
N SER A 369 -20.22 18.17 -7.26
CA SER A 369 -20.84 18.30 -8.59
C SER A 369 -20.57 17.10 -9.48
N ILE A 370 -19.36 16.54 -9.43
CA ILE A 370 -19.01 15.30 -10.14
C ILE A 370 -19.73 14.09 -9.51
N GLY A 371 -20.00 14.11 -8.21
CA GLY A 371 -20.57 12.99 -7.47
C GLY A 371 -19.59 11.83 -7.29
N ALA A 372 -18.29 12.12 -7.27
CA ALA A 372 -17.23 11.12 -7.08
C ALA A 372 -15.97 11.74 -6.45
N VAL A 373 -15.36 11.02 -5.51
CA VAL A 373 -14.12 11.40 -4.81
C VAL A 373 -13.01 10.40 -5.16
N ASN A 374 -11.85 10.90 -5.61
CA ASN A 374 -10.66 10.07 -5.86
C ASN A 374 -9.50 10.38 -4.91
N CYS A 375 -9.62 11.40 -4.06
CA CYS A 375 -8.60 11.84 -3.14
C CYS A 375 -9.27 12.20 -1.81
N ILE A 376 -8.94 11.46 -0.75
CA ILE A 376 -9.43 11.67 0.60
C ILE A 376 -8.26 12.16 1.44
N VAL A 377 -8.44 13.26 2.17
CA VAL A 377 -7.45 13.78 3.12
C VAL A 377 -8.06 13.76 4.51
N ARG A 378 -7.33 13.25 5.51
CA ARG A 378 -7.72 13.39 6.91
C ARG A 378 -7.24 14.75 7.42
N ARG A 379 -8.16 15.52 7.98
CA ARG A 379 -7.90 16.80 8.65
C ARG A 379 -7.36 16.60 10.07
N ASP A 380 -6.85 17.67 10.65
CA ASP A 380 -6.39 17.72 12.04
C ASP A 380 -7.52 17.50 13.07
N ASP A 381 -8.79 17.76 12.71
CA ASP A 381 -9.96 17.43 13.54
C ASP A 381 -10.43 15.96 13.39
N GLY A 382 -9.69 15.15 12.64
CA GLY A 382 -9.94 13.73 12.41
C GLY A 382 -10.93 13.42 11.29
N LYS A 383 -11.63 14.44 10.74
CA LYS A 383 -12.63 14.28 9.68
C LYS A 383 -12.00 14.08 8.31
N PHE A 384 -12.77 13.51 7.39
CA PHE A 384 -12.35 13.25 6.01
C PHE A 384 -12.87 14.32 5.04
N GLU A 385 -11.95 14.87 4.25
CA GLU A 385 -12.24 15.74 3.12
C GLU A 385 -12.09 14.99 1.79
N GLY A 386 -13.13 15.04 0.97
CA GLY A 386 -13.16 14.40 -0.34
C GLY A 386 -12.92 15.39 -1.49
N TYR A 387 -11.98 15.05 -2.36
CA TYR A 387 -11.59 15.79 -3.55
C TYR A 387 -11.66 14.92 -4.80
N ASN A 388 -11.71 15.57 -5.96
CA ASN A 388 -11.61 14.92 -7.26
C ASN A 388 -10.49 15.58 -8.08
N THR A 389 -9.44 14.84 -8.38
CA THR A 389 -8.29 15.28 -9.18
C THR A 389 -8.27 14.63 -10.58
N ASP A 390 -9.19 13.69 -10.85
CA ASP A 390 -9.26 12.99 -12.14
C ASP A 390 -9.55 13.97 -13.30
N TYR A 391 -10.50 14.89 -13.09
CA TYR A 391 -10.91 15.82 -14.16
C TYR A 391 -9.77 16.76 -14.57
N VAL A 392 -9.00 17.29 -13.61
CA VAL A 392 -7.87 18.20 -13.91
C VAL A 392 -6.80 17.46 -14.71
N GLY A 393 -6.43 16.26 -14.26
CA GLY A 393 -5.41 15.46 -14.93
C GLY A 393 -5.79 15.12 -16.38
N ALA A 394 -7.03 14.66 -16.60
CA ALA A 394 -7.48 14.27 -17.93
C ALA A 394 -7.69 15.47 -18.87
N ILE A 395 -8.39 16.50 -18.41
CA ILE A 395 -8.71 17.66 -19.25
C ILE A 395 -7.44 18.42 -19.63
N SER A 396 -6.49 18.60 -18.70
CA SER A 396 -5.22 19.27 -19.01
C SER A 396 -4.42 18.48 -20.05
N ALA A 397 -4.31 17.16 -19.91
CA ALA A 397 -3.62 16.31 -20.87
C ALA A 397 -4.23 16.39 -22.29
N ILE A 398 -5.56 16.45 -22.38
CA ILE A 398 -6.26 16.61 -23.66
C ILE A 398 -6.04 18.01 -24.23
N GLU A 399 -6.17 19.06 -23.42
CA GLU A 399 -5.93 20.44 -23.85
C GLU A 399 -4.50 20.64 -24.35
N ASP A 400 -3.50 20.12 -23.64
CA ASP A 400 -2.08 20.22 -24.01
C ASP A 400 -1.79 19.57 -25.36
N LYS A 401 -2.42 18.43 -25.68
CA LYS A 401 -2.24 17.75 -26.98
C LYS A 401 -2.97 18.47 -28.13
N LEU A 402 -4.05 19.18 -27.82
CA LEU A 402 -4.81 19.95 -28.81
C LEU A 402 -4.14 21.26 -29.16
N ARG A 403 -3.43 21.89 -28.21
CA ARG A 403 -2.70 23.14 -28.45
C ARG A 403 -1.61 22.92 -29.50
N ASP A 404 -1.49 23.89 -30.40
CA ASP A 404 -0.44 23.90 -31.42
C ASP A 404 0.85 24.49 -30.79
N PRO A 405 1.95 23.73 -30.72
CA PRO A 405 3.22 24.23 -30.17
C PRO A 405 3.83 25.39 -30.98
N HIS A 406 3.37 25.63 -32.22
CA HIS A 406 3.84 26.71 -33.08
C HIS A 406 2.91 27.94 -33.10
N SER A 407 1.80 27.91 -32.36
CA SER A 407 0.90 29.06 -32.28
C SER A 407 1.42 30.09 -31.28
N SER A 408 1.98 31.19 -31.80
CA SER A 408 2.55 32.31 -31.02
C SER A 408 1.51 33.29 -30.47
N SER A 409 0.22 33.09 -30.79
CA SER A 409 -0.88 33.88 -30.24
C SER A 409 -1.44 33.21 -28.97
N PRO A 410 -1.59 33.92 -27.84
CA PRO A 410 -2.30 33.39 -26.69
C PRO A 410 -3.76 33.13 -27.10
N GLN A 411 -4.11 31.87 -27.37
CA GLN A 411 -5.50 31.50 -27.58
C GLN A 411 -6.26 31.78 -26.28
N SER A 412 -7.06 32.84 -26.29
CA SER A 412 -7.96 33.18 -25.19
C SER A 412 -9.11 32.18 -25.22
N GLY A 413 -9.02 31.13 -24.39
CA GLY A 413 -10.07 30.11 -24.25
C GLY A 413 -9.54 28.68 -24.24
N SER A 414 -10.44 27.73 -23.93
CA SER A 414 -10.13 26.30 -24.01
C SER A 414 -10.19 25.79 -25.45
N PRO A 415 -9.23 24.94 -25.89
CA PRO A 415 -9.31 24.27 -27.18
C PRO A 415 -10.46 23.24 -27.28
N LEU A 416 -11.16 22.98 -26.17
CA LEU A 416 -12.36 22.14 -26.11
C LEU A 416 -13.64 22.90 -26.41
N SER A 417 -13.63 24.24 -26.29
CA SER A 417 -14.83 25.06 -26.41
C SER A 417 -15.51 24.86 -27.77
N GLY A 418 -16.80 24.51 -27.74
CA GLY A 418 -17.62 24.27 -28.93
C GLY A 418 -17.40 22.91 -29.62
N LYS A 419 -16.38 22.14 -29.24
CA LYS A 419 -16.13 20.80 -29.80
C LYS A 419 -17.06 19.76 -29.20
N LEU A 420 -17.43 18.77 -30.00
CA LEU A 420 -18.15 17.59 -29.54
C LEU A 420 -17.19 16.60 -28.85
N PHE A 421 -17.45 16.35 -27.57
CA PHE A 421 -16.65 15.51 -26.68
C PHE A 421 -17.46 14.28 -26.26
N VAL A 422 -17.07 13.12 -26.76
CA VAL A 422 -17.74 11.84 -26.53
C VAL A 422 -17.04 11.10 -25.39
N VAL A 423 -17.74 10.90 -24.29
CA VAL A 423 -17.26 10.14 -23.13
C VAL A 423 -17.81 8.73 -23.18
N ILE A 424 -16.94 7.72 -23.22
CA ILE A 424 -17.32 6.33 -23.03
C ILE A 424 -17.11 5.96 -21.56
N GLY A 425 -18.21 5.61 -20.88
CA GLY A 425 -18.24 5.23 -19.47
C GLY A 425 -18.97 6.26 -18.60
N ALA A 426 -19.82 5.76 -17.70
CA ALA A 426 -20.58 6.58 -16.74
C ALA A 426 -20.22 6.28 -15.26
N GLY A 427 -18.99 5.80 -15.03
CA GLY A 427 -18.40 5.64 -13.68
C GLY A 427 -17.71 6.92 -13.21
N GLY A 428 -17.06 6.89 -12.04
CA GLY A 428 -16.44 8.08 -11.44
C GLY A 428 -15.47 8.85 -12.35
N ALA A 429 -14.66 8.16 -13.16
CA ALA A 429 -13.79 8.82 -14.15
C ALA A 429 -14.59 9.46 -15.30
N GLY A 430 -15.63 8.77 -15.80
CA GLY A 430 -16.55 9.31 -16.80
C GLY A 430 -17.28 10.55 -16.30
N LYS A 431 -17.77 10.55 -15.05
CA LYS A 431 -18.36 11.74 -14.42
C LYS A 431 -17.37 12.91 -14.38
N ALA A 432 -16.12 12.63 -13.99
CA ALA A 432 -15.08 13.65 -13.90
C ALA A 432 -14.73 14.26 -15.26
N LEU A 433 -14.54 13.45 -16.31
CA LEU A 433 -14.24 13.94 -17.65
C LEU A 433 -15.43 14.67 -18.27
N ALA A 434 -16.65 14.15 -18.11
CA ALA A 434 -17.86 14.79 -18.63
C ALA A 434 -18.08 16.17 -17.99
N TYR A 435 -17.91 16.27 -16.68
CA TYR A 435 -17.92 17.55 -15.96
C TYR A 435 -16.83 18.49 -16.48
N GLY A 436 -15.58 18.02 -16.50
CA GLY A 436 -14.44 18.85 -16.89
C GLY A 436 -14.52 19.36 -18.33
N ALA A 437 -14.97 18.54 -19.28
CA ALA A 437 -15.16 18.94 -20.66
C ALA A 437 -16.28 20.00 -20.79
N LYS A 438 -17.39 19.82 -20.07
CA LYS A 438 -18.49 20.79 -20.05
C LYS A 438 -18.05 22.14 -19.48
N GLU A 439 -17.31 22.15 -18.36
CA GLU A 439 -16.78 23.39 -17.75
C GLU A 439 -15.83 24.14 -18.68
N LYS A 440 -15.18 23.44 -19.61
CA LYS A 440 -14.35 24.02 -20.68
C LYS A 440 -15.12 24.44 -21.93
N GLY A 441 -16.45 24.32 -21.93
CA GLY A 441 -17.34 24.75 -23.01
C GLY A 441 -17.54 23.72 -24.13
N ALA A 442 -17.15 22.46 -23.93
CA ALA A 442 -17.42 21.40 -24.91
C ALA A 442 -18.91 21.01 -24.93
N LYS A 443 -19.40 20.56 -26.10
CA LYS A 443 -20.67 19.83 -26.20
C LYS A 443 -20.39 18.38 -25.82
N VAL A 444 -20.96 17.88 -24.73
CA VAL A 444 -20.62 16.55 -24.22
C VAL A 444 -21.70 15.53 -24.61
N VAL A 445 -21.29 14.31 -24.97
CA VAL A 445 -22.16 13.16 -25.16
C VAL A 445 -21.63 11.99 -24.33
N ILE A 446 -22.53 11.28 -23.66
CA ILE A 446 -22.17 10.16 -22.78
C ILE A 446 -22.68 8.86 -23.38
N ALA A 447 -21.76 7.93 -23.60
CA ALA A 447 -22.06 6.57 -24.01
C ALA A 447 -21.69 5.59 -22.90
N ASN A 448 -22.52 4.59 -22.67
CA ASN A 448 -22.21 3.55 -21.69
C ASN A 448 -22.88 2.23 -22.07
N ARG A 449 -22.30 1.11 -21.63
CA ARG A 449 -22.88 -0.23 -21.83
C ARG A 449 -24.27 -0.35 -21.21
N THR A 450 -24.44 0.18 -20.01
CA THR A 450 -25.75 0.31 -19.34
C THR A 450 -26.28 1.71 -19.63
N TYR A 451 -27.25 1.81 -20.53
CA TYR A 451 -27.76 3.10 -21.03
C TYR A 451 -28.35 3.97 -19.92
N GLU A 452 -29.01 3.37 -18.94
CA GLU A 452 -29.61 4.06 -17.79
C GLU A 452 -28.56 4.88 -17.04
N ARG A 453 -27.35 4.33 -16.85
CA ARG A 453 -26.25 5.07 -16.21
C ARG A 453 -25.75 6.25 -17.06
N ALA A 454 -25.71 6.10 -18.38
CA ALA A 454 -25.36 7.22 -19.27
C ALA A 454 -26.43 8.32 -19.17
N LYS A 455 -27.71 7.93 -19.22
CA LYS A 455 -28.84 8.84 -19.12
C LYS A 455 -28.88 9.58 -17.78
N GLU A 456 -28.70 8.88 -16.66
CA GLU A 456 -28.63 9.49 -15.32
C GLU A 456 -27.53 10.54 -15.25
N LEU A 457 -26.32 10.22 -15.72
CA LEU A 457 -25.21 11.16 -15.74
C LEU A 457 -25.50 12.34 -16.67
N ALA A 458 -26.00 12.07 -17.88
CA ALA A 458 -26.26 13.08 -18.88
C ALA A 458 -27.33 14.09 -18.40
N VAL A 459 -28.39 13.61 -17.75
CA VAL A 459 -29.39 14.46 -17.08
C VAL A 459 -28.74 15.29 -15.97
N SER A 460 -27.91 14.67 -15.12
CA SER A 460 -27.30 15.37 -13.97
C SER A 460 -26.39 16.55 -14.35
N ILE A 461 -25.79 16.51 -15.55
CA ILE A 461 -24.96 17.60 -16.07
C ILE A 461 -25.58 18.30 -17.28
N GLY A 462 -26.83 18.01 -17.65
CA GLY A 462 -27.55 18.66 -18.76
C GLY A 462 -26.90 18.49 -20.13
N VAL A 463 -26.57 17.25 -20.50
CA VAL A 463 -25.97 16.87 -21.79
C VAL A 463 -26.69 15.66 -22.39
N ASP A 464 -26.27 15.17 -23.55
CA ASP A 464 -26.92 14.07 -24.24
C ASP A 464 -26.33 12.70 -23.86
N ALA A 465 -27.17 11.65 -23.96
CA ALA A 465 -26.77 10.26 -23.77
C ALA A 465 -27.10 9.41 -24.99
N VAL A 466 -26.19 8.51 -25.35
CA VAL A 466 -26.36 7.52 -26.43
C VAL A 466 -26.07 6.11 -25.91
N THR A 467 -26.56 5.08 -26.59
CA THR A 467 -26.13 3.72 -26.26
C THR A 467 -24.70 3.49 -26.76
N LEU A 468 -23.98 2.55 -26.15
CA LEU A 468 -22.64 2.20 -26.63
C LEU A 468 -22.67 1.64 -28.06
N ALA A 469 -23.73 0.94 -28.46
CA ALA A 469 -23.88 0.39 -29.80
C ALA A 469 -24.10 1.48 -30.86
N ASP A 470 -24.77 2.58 -30.50
CA ASP A 470 -25.00 3.69 -31.43
C ASP A 470 -23.71 4.45 -31.78
N LEU A 471 -22.65 4.33 -30.94
CA LEU A 471 -21.38 5.03 -31.18
C LEU A 471 -20.68 4.60 -32.48
N ASP A 472 -20.93 3.38 -32.97
CA ASP A 472 -20.35 2.87 -34.21
C ASP A 472 -20.66 3.80 -35.39
N ASN A 473 -21.88 4.35 -35.41
CA ASN A 473 -22.36 5.25 -36.48
C ASN A 473 -22.59 6.70 -35.99
N PHE A 474 -22.16 7.04 -34.76
CA PHE A 474 -22.37 8.36 -34.19
C PHE A 474 -21.33 9.34 -34.71
N HIS A 475 -21.71 10.22 -35.64
CA HIS A 475 -20.82 11.25 -36.20
C HIS A 475 -21.56 12.53 -36.63
N PRO A 476 -22.30 13.20 -35.73
CA PRO A 476 -23.04 14.42 -36.08
C PRO A 476 -22.12 15.58 -36.49
N GLU A 477 -20.84 15.54 -36.12
CA GLU A 477 -19.80 16.49 -36.50
C GLU A 477 -18.50 15.72 -36.87
N THR A 478 -17.59 16.36 -37.62
CA THR A 478 -16.24 15.83 -37.86
C THR A 478 -15.26 16.37 -36.80
N ASN A 479 -14.09 15.72 -36.66
CA ASN A 479 -13.04 16.14 -35.74
C ASN A 479 -13.44 16.13 -34.26
N MET A 480 -14.35 15.23 -33.86
CA MET A 480 -14.78 15.05 -32.47
C MET A 480 -13.63 14.63 -31.56
N ILE A 481 -13.85 14.66 -30.25
CA ILE A 481 -12.90 14.14 -29.25
C ILE A 481 -13.52 12.91 -28.58
N LEU A 482 -12.78 11.80 -28.55
CA LEU A 482 -13.20 10.59 -27.83
C LEU A 482 -12.43 10.47 -26.52
N ALA A 483 -13.12 10.12 -25.44
CA ALA A 483 -12.52 9.83 -24.15
C ALA A 483 -13.06 8.51 -23.59
N ASN A 484 -12.24 7.45 -23.60
CA ASN A 484 -12.56 6.22 -22.90
C ASN A 484 -12.24 6.35 -21.41
N THR A 485 -13.24 6.07 -20.57
CA THR A 485 -13.12 6.07 -19.10
C THR A 485 -13.57 4.73 -18.48
N THR A 486 -13.75 3.72 -19.31
CA THR A 486 -14.05 2.35 -18.89
C THR A 486 -12.76 1.58 -18.62
N SER A 487 -12.90 0.35 -18.11
CA SER A 487 -11.78 -0.59 -17.96
C SER A 487 -11.52 -1.46 -19.20
N VAL A 488 -12.21 -1.20 -20.33
CA VAL A 488 -12.04 -1.97 -21.57
C VAL A 488 -10.65 -1.69 -22.14
N GLY A 489 -9.92 -2.74 -22.53
CA GLY A 489 -8.53 -2.65 -22.99
C GLY A 489 -7.48 -2.71 -21.86
N MET A 490 -7.91 -2.70 -20.59
CA MET A 490 -7.02 -2.89 -19.44
C MET A 490 -6.56 -4.35 -19.34
N GLN A 491 -5.30 -4.57 -18.95
CA GLN A 491 -4.78 -5.90 -18.69
C GLN A 491 -5.68 -6.70 -17.73
N PRO A 492 -5.90 -8.02 -17.96
CA PRO A 492 -5.29 -8.85 -19.01
C PRO A 492 -6.02 -8.79 -20.37
N LYS A 493 -7.12 -8.04 -20.49
CA LYS A 493 -8.00 -7.97 -21.67
C LYS A 493 -7.49 -6.95 -22.70
N VAL A 494 -6.24 -7.09 -23.11
CA VAL A 494 -5.53 -6.10 -23.93
C VAL A 494 -6.04 -5.99 -25.38
N ASP A 495 -6.73 -7.01 -25.86
CA ASP A 495 -7.30 -7.06 -27.22
C ASP A 495 -8.74 -6.52 -27.30
N GLU A 496 -9.33 -6.09 -26.18
CA GLU A 496 -10.65 -5.46 -26.16
C GLU A 496 -10.53 -3.96 -26.53
N THR A 497 -11.52 -3.42 -27.24
CA THR A 497 -11.66 -1.99 -27.57
C THR A 497 -13.12 -1.58 -27.40
N PRO A 498 -13.43 -0.36 -26.91
CA PRO A 498 -14.81 0.03 -26.62
C PRO A 498 -15.60 0.42 -27.88
N ILE A 499 -14.94 0.77 -28.99
CA ILE A 499 -15.56 1.08 -30.28
C ILE A 499 -14.73 0.50 -31.44
N PRO A 500 -15.34 0.22 -32.60
CA PRO A 500 -14.62 -0.33 -33.75
C PRO A 500 -13.76 0.72 -34.46
N LYS A 501 -12.61 0.28 -35.01
CA LYS A 501 -11.66 1.13 -35.74
C LYS A 501 -12.28 2.07 -36.77
N HIS A 502 -13.27 1.62 -37.54
CA HIS A 502 -13.86 2.42 -38.62
C HIS A 502 -14.55 3.70 -38.13
N ALA A 503 -15.01 3.74 -36.87
CA ALA A 503 -15.62 4.92 -36.26
C ALA A 503 -14.57 5.98 -35.87
N LEU A 504 -13.31 5.57 -35.65
CA LEU A 504 -12.23 6.43 -35.17
C LEU A 504 -11.85 7.54 -36.15
N LYS A 505 -12.09 7.37 -37.45
CA LYS A 505 -11.85 8.38 -38.50
C LYS A 505 -12.60 9.70 -38.27
N ASN A 506 -13.66 9.69 -37.45
CA ASN A 506 -14.47 10.87 -37.17
C ASN A 506 -13.92 11.70 -35.99
N TYR A 507 -12.85 11.23 -35.33
CA TYR A 507 -12.26 11.85 -34.15
C TYR A 507 -10.90 12.47 -34.47
N SER A 508 -10.69 13.71 -34.05
CA SER A 508 -9.39 14.39 -34.18
C SER A 508 -8.43 14.04 -33.03
N LEU A 509 -8.98 13.61 -31.89
CA LEU A 509 -8.22 13.15 -30.73
C LEU A 509 -8.94 12.01 -30.03
N VAL A 510 -8.17 11.01 -29.60
CA VAL A 510 -8.64 9.91 -28.76
C VAL A 510 -7.81 9.85 -27.47
N PHE A 511 -8.51 9.93 -26.35
CA PHE A 511 -7.98 9.75 -25.00
C PHE A 511 -8.45 8.42 -24.42
N ASP A 512 -7.57 7.75 -23.70
CA ASP A 512 -7.90 6.53 -22.97
C ASP A 512 -7.39 6.63 -21.52
N ALA A 513 -8.29 6.53 -20.54
CA ALA A 513 -7.94 6.54 -19.12
C ALA A 513 -7.17 5.28 -18.67
N VAL A 514 -7.23 4.20 -19.45
CA VAL A 514 -6.44 3.00 -19.20
C VAL A 514 -4.95 3.31 -19.42
N TYR A 515 -4.13 3.04 -18.40
CA TYR A 515 -2.67 3.24 -18.44
C TYR A 515 -1.87 1.93 -18.33
N THR A 516 -2.55 0.79 -18.22
CA THR A 516 -1.96 -0.55 -18.21
C THR A 516 -2.74 -1.48 -19.14
N PRO A 517 -2.26 -1.70 -20.39
CA PRO A 517 -1.01 -1.21 -20.97
C PRO A 517 -1.06 0.29 -21.34
N VAL A 518 0.11 0.90 -21.62
CA VAL A 518 0.21 2.31 -22.04
C VAL A 518 -0.41 2.53 -23.42
N MET A 519 -0.14 1.63 -24.36
CA MET A 519 -0.75 1.62 -25.69
C MET A 519 -1.83 0.53 -25.75
N THR A 520 -3.07 0.92 -25.47
CA THR A 520 -4.25 0.06 -25.61
C THR A 520 -4.57 -0.19 -27.08
N ARG A 521 -5.41 -1.20 -27.36
CA ARG A 521 -5.93 -1.43 -28.71
C ARG A 521 -6.62 -0.19 -29.27
N LEU A 522 -7.42 0.51 -28.46
CA LEU A 522 -8.10 1.75 -28.83
C LEU A 522 -7.11 2.81 -29.33
N LEU A 523 -6.04 3.08 -28.57
CA LEU A 523 -5.06 4.09 -28.93
C LEU A 523 -4.27 3.72 -30.18
N LYS A 524 -3.91 2.45 -30.36
CA LYS A 524 -3.24 1.96 -31.58
C LYS A 524 -4.13 2.16 -32.81
N GLU A 525 -5.38 1.71 -32.74
CA GLU A 525 -6.33 1.84 -33.85
C GLU A 525 -6.67 3.32 -34.15
N ALA A 526 -6.64 4.19 -33.14
CA ALA A 526 -6.86 5.63 -33.28
C ALA A 526 -5.70 6.32 -34.02
N GLU A 527 -4.46 5.99 -33.66
CA GLU A 527 -3.26 6.48 -34.34
C GLU A 527 -3.24 6.03 -35.81
N GLU A 528 -3.54 4.75 -36.08
CA GLU A 528 -3.70 4.21 -37.43
C GLU A 528 -4.81 4.90 -38.25
N SER A 529 -5.78 5.51 -37.57
CA SER A 529 -6.88 6.26 -38.18
C SER A 529 -6.57 7.76 -38.33
N GLY A 530 -5.37 8.20 -37.98
CA GLY A 530 -4.90 9.59 -38.10
C GLY A 530 -5.29 10.50 -36.95
N ALA A 531 -5.87 9.99 -35.86
CA ALA A 531 -6.21 10.79 -34.69
C ALA A 531 -4.98 11.08 -33.83
N LYS A 532 -4.95 12.24 -33.17
CA LYS A 532 -4.00 12.48 -32.07
C LYS A 532 -4.36 11.55 -30.91
N ILE A 533 -3.36 11.00 -30.23
CA ILE A 533 -3.60 10.14 -29.05
C ILE A 533 -3.13 10.81 -27.76
N VAL A 534 -3.86 10.57 -26.68
CA VAL A 534 -3.46 10.91 -25.30
C VAL A 534 -3.59 9.66 -24.44
N THR A 535 -2.46 9.21 -23.90
CA THR A 535 -2.42 7.99 -23.08
C THR A 535 -2.94 8.24 -21.66
N GLY A 536 -3.40 7.18 -21.00
CA GLY A 536 -3.85 7.27 -19.61
C GLY A 536 -2.72 7.62 -18.63
N VAL A 537 -1.46 7.50 -19.04
CA VAL A 537 -0.31 7.88 -18.22
C VAL A 537 -0.31 9.39 -17.96
N GLU A 538 -0.67 10.20 -18.95
CA GLU A 538 -0.74 11.67 -18.80
C GLU A 538 -1.79 12.07 -17.75
N MET A 539 -2.97 11.45 -17.80
CA MET A 539 -4.01 11.62 -16.77
C MET A 539 -3.50 11.14 -15.41
N PHE A 540 -2.88 9.96 -15.34
CA PHE A 540 -2.37 9.36 -14.11
C PHE A 540 -1.33 10.26 -13.44
N VAL A 541 -0.46 10.91 -14.19
CA VAL A 541 0.54 11.85 -13.66
C VAL A 541 -0.12 13.14 -13.20
N GLY A 542 -0.97 13.73 -14.04
CA GLY A 542 -1.64 14.99 -13.74
C GLY A 542 -2.50 14.93 -12.48
N GLN A 543 -3.27 13.85 -12.30
CA GLN A 543 -4.07 13.66 -11.09
C GLN A 543 -3.23 13.42 -9.83
N ALA A 544 -2.04 12.81 -9.99
CA ALA A 544 -1.15 12.47 -8.87
C ALA A 544 -0.45 13.72 -8.31
N TYR A 545 -0.18 14.73 -9.14
CA TYR A 545 0.35 16.02 -8.69
C TYR A 545 -0.56 16.65 -7.62
N GLU A 546 -1.83 16.82 -7.96
CA GLU A 546 -2.82 17.42 -7.07
C GLU A 546 -3.02 16.59 -5.79
N GLN A 547 -3.00 15.26 -5.90
CA GLN A 547 -3.05 14.39 -4.72
C GLN A 547 -1.84 14.59 -3.82
N TYR A 548 -0.64 14.65 -4.41
CA TYR A 548 0.58 14.89 -3.67
C TYR A 548 0.55 16.22 -2.92
N GLU A 549 0.12 17.30 -3.57
CA GLU A 549 0.02 18.62 -2.93
C GLU A 549 -0.95 18.59 -1.75
N ARG A 550 -2.08 17.87 -1.90
CA ARG A 550 -3.06 17.68 -0.84
C ARG A 550 -2.57 16.81 0.31
N PHE A 551 -1.82 15.76 0.02
CA PHE A 551 -1.29 14.84 1.03
C PHE A 551 -0.14 15.45 1.84
N THR A 552 0.67 16.31 1.20
CA THR A 552 1.92 16.81 1.79
C THR A 552 1.88 18.28 2.18
N GLY A 553 1.00 19.08 1.57
CA GLY A 553 1.03 20.54 1.65
C GLY A 553 2.18 21.18 0.86
N LEU A 554 2.93 20.41 0.09
CA LEU A 554 4.09 20.86 -0.68
C LEU A 554 3.78 20.92 -2.18
N PRO A 555 4.39 21.84 -2.95
CA PRO A 555 4.23 21.87 -4.41
C PRO A 555 4.66 20.56 -5.08
N ALA A 556 3.91 20.09 -6.08
CA ALA A 556 4.21 18.84 -6.75
C ALA A 556 5.53 18.92 -7.54
N PRO A 557 6.50 18.00 -7.32
CA PRO A 557 7.75 17.96 -8.08
C PRO A 557 7.50 17.31 -9.46
N LYS A 558 6.91 18.07 -10.39
CA LYS A 558 6.40 17.55 -11.67
C LYS A 558 7.42 16.77 -12.49
N GLU A 559 8.64 17.28 -12.59
CA GLU A 559 9.75 16.65 -13.32
C GLU A 559 10.20 15.33 -12.69
N LEU A 560 10.15 15.23 -11.34
CA LEU A 560 10.51 14.00 -10.65
C LEU A 560 9.50 12.89 -10.96
N PHE A 561 8.19 13.18 -10.97
CA PHE A 561 7.16 12.18 -11.28
C PHE A 561 7.33 11.64 -12.70
N ARG A 562 7.58 12.53 -13.67
CA ARG A 562 7.84 12.14 -15.07
C ARG A 562 9.06 11.24 -15.17
N LYS A 563 10.16 11.63 -14.51
CA LYS A 563 11.38 10.81 -14.41
C LYS A 563 11.11 9.41 -13.81
N ILE A 564 10.34 9.33 -12.73
CA ILE A 564 9.98 8.06 -12.08
C ILE A 564 9.18 7.16 -13.03
N LEU A 565 8.27 7.74 -13.81
CA LEU A 565 7.42 7.02 -14.75
C LEU A 565 8.07 6.77 -16.12
N LYS A 566 9.27 7.32 -16.33
CA LYS A 566 10.04 7.22 -17.59
C LYS A 566 9.27 7.77 -18.80
N ILE A 567 8.62 8.92 -18.62
CA ILE A 567 7.84 9.62 -19.65
C ILE A 567 8.35 11.04 -19.87
#